data_AF-A0A662PYB3-F1
#
_entry.id   AF-A0A662PYB3-F1
#
_cell.length_a   1.000
_cell.length_b   1.000
_cell.length_c   1.000
_cell.angle_alpha   90.00
_cell.angle_beta   90.00
_cell.angle_gamma   90.00
#
_symmetry.space_group_name_H-M   'P 1'
#
loop_
_entity.id
_entity.type
_entity.pdbx_description
1 polymer ?
#
loop_
_entity_poly.entity_id
_entity_poly.type
_entity_poly.pdbx_seq_one_letter_code
_entity_poly.pdbx_strand_id
1 'polypeptide(L)'
;MRKHIIFFLAEDDLSYSIAAILDGLIGELDGRVKLSSQRYLGAILTELKIRLRPNLMRRHDTLKVIVYSISELYKERYKPIFDIPIFPAVSLGGYNYFGEEAVDIVSELYSILSSGGHLSSEQVIKHLLHRRRRIGSLNRVKVERPEDPRLGGKNPAVASICKLVFEELMGKLDRLRLERKIDDVRYERLKEIYVKLLGVKLLKID
;
A
#
# COMPACT_ATOMS: atom_id res chain seq x y z
N MET A 1 14.70 3.84 4.10
CA MET A 1 13.47 3.08 3.74
C MET A 1 12.77 2.64 5.01
N ARG A 2 11.43 2.69 5.07
CA ARG A 2 10.66 2.13 6.19
C ARG A 2 10.91 0.61 6.22
N LYS A 3 11.40 0.10 7.36
CA LYS A 3 11.81 -1.31 7.53
C LYS A 3 10.69 -2.22 8.07
N HIS A 4 9.44 -1.80 7.89
CA HIS A 4 8.29 -2.50 8.42
C HIS A 4 7.30 -2.84 7.32
N ILE A 5 6.63 -3.96 7.50
CA ILE A 5 5.51 -4.44 6.68
C ILE A 5 4.25 -4.21 7.51
N ILE A 6 3.24 -3.58 6.95
CA ILE A 6 1.99 -3.30 7.67
C ILE A 6 0.84 -3.97 6.94
N PHE A 7 0.19 -4.93 7.58
CA PHE A 7 -1.05 -5.54 7.10
C PHE A 7 -2.26 -4.85 7.73
N PHE A 8 -3.30 -4.70 6.94
CA PHE A 8 -4.58 -4.15 7.33
C PHE A 8 -5.64 -5.17 6.95
N LEU A 9 -6.26 -5.76 7.97
CA LEU A 9 -7.18 -6.89 7.87
C LEU A 9 -8.55 -6.47 8.37
N ALA A 10 -9.59 -7.03 7.74
CA ALA A 10 -10.99 -6.91 8.15
C ALA A 10 -11.60 -8.30 8.39
N GLU A 11 -12.91 -8.40 8.63
CA GLU A 11 -13.60 -9.68 8.86
C GLU A 11 -14.07 -10.28 7.52
N ASP A 12 -13.10 -10.60 6.65
CA ASP A 12 -13.33 -11.20 5.33
C ASP A 12 -12.40 -12.40 5.07
N ASP A 13 -12.76 -13.24 4.10
CA ASP A 13 -12.07 -14.52 3.81
C ASP A 13 -10.58 -14.34 3.49
N LEU A 14 -10.22 -13.30 2.72
CA LEU A 14 -8.81 -13.05 2.38
C LEU A 14 -8.03 -12.53 3.59
N SER A 15 -8.66 -11.71 4.42
CA SER A 15 -8.09 -11.28 5.69
C SER A 15 -7.83 -12.46 6.65
N TYR A 16 -8.77 -13.41 6.74
CA TYR A 16 -8.58 -14.64 7.52
C TYR A 16 -7.46 -15.52 6.95
N SER A 17 -7.35 -15.61 5.61
CA SER A 17 -6.24 -16.31 4.95
C SER A 17 -4.89 -15.70 5.32
N ILE A 18 -4.76 -14.36 5.29
CA ILE A 18 -3.53 -13.67 5.69
C ILE A 18 -3.20 -13.94 7.16
N ALA A 19 -4.20 -13.86 8.05
CA ALA A 19 -4.01 -14.15 9.47
C ALA A 19 -3.51 -15.59 9.70
N ALA A 20 -4.12 -16.58 9.03
CA ALA A 20 -3.70 -17.98 9.13
C ALA A 20 -2.25 -18.20 8.66
N ILE A 21 -1.83 -17.53 7.58
CA ILE A 21 -0.44 -17.61 7.09
C ILE A 21 0.53 -16.98 8.10
N LEU A 22 0.17 -15.84 8.70
CA LEU A 22 1.00 -15.21 9.73
C LEU A 22 1.09 -16.06 11.00
N ASP A 23 0.00 -16.69 11.43
CA ASP A 23 -0.01 -17.59 12.59
C ASP A 23 0.84 -18.83 12.33
N GLY A 24 0.74 -19.43 11.14
CA GLY A 24 1.62 -20.51 10.70
C GLY A 24 3.10 -20.10 10.73
N LEU A 25 3.40 -18.89 10.25
CA LEU A 25 4.77 -18.34 10.27
C LEU A 25 5.30 -18.16 11.70
N ILE A 26 4.47 -17.68 12.62
CA ILE A 26 4.85 -17.55 14.04
C ILE A 26 5.23 -18.92 14.59
N GLY A 27 4.42 -19.95 14.30
CA GLY A 27 4.67 -21.32 14.71
C GLY A 27 5.99 -21.87 14.14
N GLU A 28 6.26 -21.66 12.86
CA GLU A 28 7.49 -22.15 12.22
C GLU A 28 8.77 -21.44 12.75
N LEU A 29 8.65 -20.16 13.11
CA LEU A 29 9.80 -19.38 13.56
C LEU A 29 10.17 -19.59 15.03
N ASP A 30 9.42 -20.42 15.76
CA ASP A 30 9.50 -20.77 17.18
C ASP A 30 10.63 -20.12 18.00
N GLY A 31 10.24 -19.30 18.99
CA GLY A 31 11.15 -18.56 19.87
C GLY A 31 11.86 -17.35 19.25
N ARG A 32 11.77 -17.14 17.92
CA ARG A 32 12.37 -15.97 17.23
C ARG A 32 11.42 -14.79 17.05
N VAL A 33 10.14 -14.93 17.41
CA VAL A 33 9.13 -13.89 17.26
C VAL A 33 8.75 -13.34 18.63
N LYS A 34 8.82 -12.02 18.79
CA LYS A 34 8.22 -11.32 19.94
C LYS A 34 6.94 -10.64 19.50
N LEU A 35 5.85 -10.94 20.20
CA LEU A 35 4.53 -10.37 19.94
C LEU A 35 4.20 -9.30 20.98
N SER A 36 3.56 -8.23 20.53
CA SER A 36 2.90 -7.26 21.42
C SER A 36 1.63 -6.76 20.75
N SER A 37 0.54 -6.69 21.52
CA SER A 37 -0.75 -6.24 21.00
C SER A 37 -1.28 -5.04 21.78
N GLN A 38 -1.89 -4.10 21.08
CA GLN A 38 -2.59 -2.96 21.66
C GLN A 38 -4.00 -2.87 21.07
N ARG A 39 -5.00 -2.66 21.93
CA ARG A 39 -6.41 -2.53 21.52
C ARG A 39 -6.78 -1.06 21.36
N TYR A 40 -7.55 -0.78 20.31
CA TYR A 40 -8.16 0.49 20.00
C TYR A 40 -9.65 0.29 19.74
N LEU A 41 -10.40 1.38 19.61
CA LEU A 41 -11.83 1.31 19.33
C LEU A 41 -12.07 0.68 17.94
N GLY A 42 -12.59 -0.55 17.91
CA GLY A 42 -12.88 -1.26 16.66
C GLY A 42 -11.65 -1.78 15.91
N ALA A 43 -10.46 -1.76 16.53
CA ALA A 43 -9.24 -2.30 15.91
C ALA A 43 -8.26 -2.85 16.96
N ILE A 44 -7.51 -3.88 16.57
CA ILE A 44 -6.40 -4.44 17.35
C ILE A 44 -5.13 -4.27 16.53
N LEU A 45 -4.12 -3.64 17.12
CA LEU A 45 -2.78 -3.53 16.56
C LEU A 45 -1.90 -4.63 17.15
N THR A 46 -1.42 -5.53 16.31
CA THR A 46 -0.46 -6.57 16.69
C THR A 46 0.87 -6.30 16.02
N GLU A 47 1.93 -6.15 16.82
CA GLU A 47 3.29 -6.05 16.32
C GLU A 47 4.02 -7.39 16.49
N LEU A 48 4.60 -7.87 15.40
CA LEU A 48 5.49 -9.02 15.36
C LEU A 48 6.92 -8.52 15.11
N LYS A 49 7.80 -8.73 16.09
CA LYS A 49 9.24 -8.46 15.95
C LYS A 49 9.94 -9.79 15.71
N ILE A 50 10.31 -10.04 14.47
CA ILE A 50 10.93 -11.29 14.02
C ILE A 50 12.45 -11.12 14.02
N ARG A 51 13.15 -11.88 14.87
CA ARG A 51 14.61 -11.92 14.87
C ARG A 51 15.08 -12.80 13.70
N LEU A 52 15.72 -12.15 12.73
CA LEU A 52 16.27 -12.84 11.56
C LEU A 52 17.52 -13.64 11.93
N ARG A 53 17.84 -14.63 11.10
CA ARG A 53 19.07 -15.41 11.25
C ARG A 53 20.28 -14.49 11.14
N PRO A 54 21.34 -14.74 11.93
CA PRO A 54 22.51 -13.88 11.92
C PRO A 54 23.14 -13.87 10.51
N ASN A 55 23.55 -12.69 10.05
CA ASN A 55 24.27 -12.59 8.78
C ASN A 55 25.69 -13.19 8.90
N LEU A 56 26.45 -13.20 7.80
CA LEU A 56 27.85 -13.68 7.77
C LEU A 56 28.76 -12.99 8.81
N MET A 57 28.41 -11.78 9.26
CA MET A 57 29.12 -11.04 10.32
C MET A 57 28.56 -11.31 11.74
N ARG A 58 27.75 -12.37 11.92
CA ARG A 58 27.09 -12.76 13.17
C ARG A 58 26.17 -11.69 13.79
N ARG A 59 25.76 -10.67 13.03
CA ARG A 59 24.82 -9.65 13.50
C ARG A 59 23.40 -10.13 13.26
N HIS A 60 22.55 -9.96 14.28
CA HIS A 60 21.12 -10.20 14.15
C HIS A 60 20.42 -8.94 13.67
N ASP A 61 19.59 -9.10 12.65
CA ASP A 61 18.66 -8.06 12.21
C ASP A 61 17.24 -8.42 12.66
N THR A 62 16.36 -7.43 12.74
CA THR A 62 14.96 -7.63 13.15
C THR A 62 14.03 -7.11 12.07
N LEU A 63 13.12 -7.95 11.60
CA LEU A 63 12.02 -7.54 10.75
C LEU A 63 10.80 -7.21 11.61
N LYS A 64 10.21 -6.03 11.39
CA LYS A 64 8.98 -5.62 12.06
C LYS A 64 7.80 -5.83 11.12
N VAL A 65 6.85 -6.67 11.51
CA VAL A 65 5.55 -6.82 10.86
C VAL A 65 4.50 -6.25 11.80
N ILE A 66 3.60 -5.45 11.26
CA ILE A 66 2.52 -4.80 12.00
C ILE A 66 1.22 -5.25 11.37
N VAL A 67 0.24 -5.63 12.18
CA VAL A 67 -1.07 -6.09 11.71
C VAL A 67 -2.15 -5.27 12.42
N TYR A 68 -2.94 -4.54 11.65
CA TYR A 68 -4.18 -3.94 12.11
C TYR A 68 -5.33 -4.89 11.79
N SER A 69 -5.92 -5.50 12.81
CA SER A 69 -7.18 -6.27 12.68
C SER A 69 -8.34 -5.35 13.02
N ILE A 70 -9.12 -4.97 12.02
CA ILE A 70 -10.20 -3.98 12.15
C ILE A 70 -11.54 -4.71 12.08
N SER A 71 -12.44 -4.37 13.00
CA SER A 71 -13.78 -4.93 12.98
C SER A 71 -14.57 -4.39 11.78
N GLU A 72 -15.44 -5.22 11.20
CA GLU A 72 -16.21 -4.86 10.01
C GLU A 72 -17.04 -3.58 10.22
N LEU A 73 -17.57 -3.38 11.42
CA LEU A 73 -18.33 -2.18 11.81
C LEU A 73 -17.53 -0.86 11.71
N TYR A 74 -16.21 -0.94 11.74
CA TYR A 74 -15.30 0.21 11.73
C TYR A 74 -14.47 0.33 10.45
N LYS A 75 -14.57 -0.64 9.54
CA LYS A 75 -13.78 -0.72 8.30
C LYS A 75 -13.82 0.57 7.47
N GLU A 76 -15.02 1.08 7.17
CA GLU A 76 -15.17 2.32 6.39
C GLU A 76 -14.59 3.56 7.09
N ARG A 77 -14.57 3.57 8.42
CA ARG A 77 -13.94 4.67 9.20
C ARG A 77 -12.42 4.62 9.11
N TYR A 78 -11.84 3.43 9.02
CA TYR A 78 -10.39 3.23 8.99
C TYR A 78 -9.77 3.34 7.59
N LYS A 79 -10.54 3.14 6.51
CA LYS A 79 -10.09 3.37 5.13
C LYS A 79 -9.39 4.73 4.92
N PRO A 80 -10.02 5.88 5.23
CA PRO A 80 -9.38 7.18 5.05
C PRO A 80 -8.24 7.45 6.04
N ILE A 81 -8.26 6.82 7.22
CA ILE A 81 -7.20 6.98 8.23
C ILE A 81 -5.89 6.35 7.74
N PHE A 82 -5.98 5.20 7.08
CA PHE A 82 -4.83 4.47 6.57
C PHE A 82 -4.51 4.73 5.10
N ASP A 83 -5.33 5.54 4.41
CA ASP A 83 -5.24 5.78 2.96
C ASP A 83 -5.33 4.47 2.15
N ILE A 84 -6.33 3.65 2.49
CA ILE A 84 -6.56 2.31 1.91
C ILE A 84 -8.00 2.21 1.41
N PRO A 85 -8.22 1.94 0.11
CA PRO A 85 -9.57 1.86 -0.45
C PRO A 85 -10.29 0.54 -0.14
N ILE A 86 -9.54 -0.56 0.04
CA ILE A 86 -10.07 -1.93 0.12
C ILE A 86 -9.24 -2.77 1.11
N PHE A 87 -9.92 -3.66 1.84
CA PHE A 87 -9.30 -4.68 2.68
C PHE A 87 -9.41 -6.07 2.02
N PRO A 88 -8.47 -7.00 2.31
CA PRO A 88 -7.23 -6.76 3.05
C PRO A 88 -6.26 -5.90 2.24
N ALA A 89 -5.31 -5.28 2.93
CA ALA A 89 -4.25 -4.52 2.31
C ALA A 89 -2.92 -4.74 3.01
N VAL A 90 -1.83 -4.50 2.29
CA VAL A 90 -0.49 -4.44 2.86
C VAL A 90 0.25 -3.21 2.37
N SER A 91 0.89 -2.49 3.29
CA SER A 91 1.83 -1.42 2.99
C SER A 91 3.26 -1.94 3.16
N LEU A 92 4.02 -1.89 2.07
CA LEU A 92 5.38 -2.39 1.97
C LEU A 92 6.24 -1.40 1.19
N GLY A 93 7.28 -0.86 1.83
CA GLY A 93 8.27 -0.02 1.14
C GLY A 93 7.71 1.27 0.52
N GLY A 94 6.56 1.76 1.01
CA GLY A 94 5.87 2.94 0.45
C GLY A 94 4.88 2.62 -0.67
N TYR A 95 4.64 1.35 -0.96
CA TYR A 95 3.61 0.88 -1.89
C TYR A 95 2.50 0.16 -1.12
N ASN A 96 1.27 0.30 -1.59
CA ASN A 96 0.11 -0.40 -1.05
C ASN A 96 -0.36 -1.46 -2.06
N TYR A 97 -0.79 -2.61 -1.53
CA TYR A 97 -1.24 -3.78 -2.28
C TYR A 97 -2.54 -4.26 -1.64
N PHE A 98 -3.49 -4.78 -2.43
CA PHE A 98 -4.87 -4.99 -1.98
C PHE A 98 -5.39 -6.38 -2.37
N GLY A 99 -6.32 -6.91 -1.58
CA GLY A 99 -6.99 -8.19 -1.84
C GLY A 99 -5.99 -9.34 -1.97
N GLU A 100 -6.11 -10.10 -3.07
CA GLU A 100 -5.22 -11.23 -3.38
C GLU A 100 -3.74 -10.85 -3.41
N GLU A 101 -3.40 -9.62 -3.80
CA GLU A 101 -2.00 -9.18 -3.82
C GLU A 101 -1.40 -9.08 -2.41
N ALA A 102 -2.23 -8.80 -1.40
CA ALA A 102 -1.82 -8.82 -0.01
C ALA A 102 -1.61 -10.26 0.48
N VAL A 103 -2.44 -11.21 0.02
CA VAL A 103 -2.30 -12.65 0.28
C VAL A 103 -1.01 -13.21 -0.35
N ASP A 104 -0.71 -12.81 -1.59
CA ASP A 104 0.54 -13.18 -2.27
C ASP A 104 1.77 -12.69 -1.50
N ILE A 105 1.73 -11.45 -1.00
CA ILE A 105 2.84 -10.86 -0.25
C ILE A 105 3.09 -11.61 1.07
N VAL A 106 2.05 -11.97 1.81
CA VAL A 106 2.24 -12.71 3.06
C VAL A 106 2.72 -14.14 2.80
N SER A 107 2.24 -14.78 1.73
CA SER A 107 2.68 -16.13 1.32
C SER A 107 4.16 -16.14 0.92
N GLU A 108 4.59 -15.09 0.21
CA GLU A 108 5.99 -14.89 -0.13
C GLU A 108 6.84 -14.59 1.10
N LEU A 109 6.35 -13.75 2.02
CA LEU A 109 7.03 -13.45 3.28
C LEU A 109 7.25 -14.73 4.10
N TYR A 110 6.22 -15.58 4.18
CA TYR A 110 6.32 -16.90 4.79
C TYR A 110 7.45 -17.69 4.14
N SER A 111 7.37 -17.89 2.82
CA SER A 111 8.34 -18.68 2.06
C SER A 111 9.78 -18.20 2.26
N ILE A 112 10.01 -16.88 2.24
CA ILE A 112 11.34 -16.28 2.44
C ILE A 112 11.88 -16.61 3.84
N LEU A 113 11.07 -16.45 4.86
CA LEU A 113 11.49 -16.64 6.25
C LEU A 113 11.63 -18.12 6.64
N SER A 114 10.86 -18.98 5.99
CA SER A 114 10.90 -20.45 6.10
C SER A 114 12.07 -21.08 5.34
N SER A 115 12.49 -20.50 4.21
CA SER A 115 13.55 -21.03 3.32
C SER A 115 14.96 -21.16 3.95
N GLY A 116 15.13 -20.75 5.21
CA GLY A 116 16.38 -20.92 5.96
C GLY A 116 17.53 -19.99 5.57
N GLY A 117 17.31 -19.09 4.61
CA GLY A 117 18.30 -18.13 4.13
C GLY A 117 18.75 -17.10 5.18
N HIS A 118 19.97 -16.60 5.02
CA HIS A 118 20.55 -15.53 5.85
C HIS A 118 20.26 -14.17 5.20
N LEU A 119 19.04 -13.67 5.38
CA LEU A 119 18.60 -12.39 4.82
C LEU A 119 18.49 -11.32 5.90
N SER A 120 18.89 -10.09 5.57
CA SER A 120 18.56 -8.90 6.35
C SER A 120 17.12 -8.46 6.09
N SER A 121 16.57 -7.64 6.99
CA SER A 121 15.22 -7.05 6.86
C SER A 121 15.05 -6.30 5.54
N GLU A 122 16.10 -5.59 5.12
CA GLU A 122 16.12 -4.86 3.85
C GLU A 122 16.14 -5.79 2.64
N GLN A 123 16.87 -6.91 2.71
CA GLN A 123 16.87 -7.92 1.65
C GLN A 123 15.53 -8.66 1.54
N VAL A 124 14.86 -8.91 2.66
CA VAL A 124 13.49 -9.47 2.67
C VAL A 124 12.52 -8.50 1.98
N ILE A 125 12.50 -7.23 2.39
CA ILE A 125 11.64 -6.20 1.78
C ILE A 125 11.95 -6.07 0.28
N LYS A 126 13.23 -6.05 -0.11
CA LYS A 126 13.64 -5.96 -1.51
C LYS A 126 13.20 -7.17 -2.32
N HIS A 127 13.26 -8.39 -1.77
CA HIS A 127 12.75 -9.60 -2.42
C HIS A 127 11.25 -9.51 -2.69
N LEU A 128 10.47 -9.14 -1.66
CA LEU A 128 9.03 -8.95 -1.77
C LEU A 128 8.67 -7.93 -2.86
N LEU A 129 9.38 -6.80 -2.91
CA LEU A 129 9.19 -5.77 -3.93
C LEU A 129 9.56 -6.24 -5.35
N HIS A 130 10.63 -7.04 -5.51
CA HIS A 130 11.10 -7.48 -6.82
C HIS A 130 10.28 -8.64 -7.41
N ARG A 131 9.86 -9.61 -6.59
CA ARG A 131 9.14 -10.79 -7.09
C ARG A 131 7.78 -10.41 -7.68
N ARG A 132 7.08 -9.41 -7.12
CA ARG A 132 5.83 -8.92 -7.73
C ARG A 132 6.04 -8.20 -9.06
N ARG A 133 7.17 -7.49 -9.26
CA ARG A 133 7.48 -6.92 -10.60
C ARG A 133 7.56 -8.01 -11.68
N ARG A 134 7.91 -9.26 -11.30
CA ARG A 134 7.91 -10.42 -12.21
C ARG A 134 6.52 -11.05 -12.34
N ILE A 135 5.76 -11.21 -11.26
CA ILE A 135 4.40 -11.81 -11.31
C ILE A 135 3.42 -10.92 -12.09
N GLY A 136 3.49 -9.59 -11.92
CA GLY A 136 2.72 -8.63 -12.72
C GLY A 136 3.07 -8.61 -14.22
N SER A 137 4.15 -9.31 -14.63
CA SER A 137 4.52 -9.47 -16.05
C SER A 137 4.02 -10.77 -16.68
N LEU A 138 3.64 -11.78 -15.87
CA LEU A 138 3.13 -13.07 -16.35
C LEU A 138 1.61 -13.07 -16.58
N ASN A 139 0.84 -12.27 -15.83
CA ASN A 139 -0.61 -12.16 -16.00
C ASN A 139 -1.04 -10.98 -16.90
N ARG A 140 -0.33 -10.76 -18.03
CA ARG A 140 -0.86 -9.91 -19.11
C ARG A 140 -1.78 -10.72 -20.00
N VAL A 141 -3.07 -10.72 -19.67
CA VAL A 141 -4.09 -10.90 -20.71
C VAL A 141 -3.81 -9.85 -21.79
N LYS A 142 -3.60 -10.35 -23.00
CA LYS A 142 -3.22 -9.60 -24.20
C LYS A 142 -4.38 -8.68 -24.57
N VAL A 143 -4.45 -7.51 -23.97
CA VAL A 143 -5.21 -6.39 -24.54
C VAL A 143 -4.31 -5.81 -25.61
N GLU A 144 -4.61 -6.13 -26.86
CA GLU A 144 -3.97 -5.53 -28.03
C GLU A 144 -4.02 -4.01 -27.87
N ARG A 145 -2.84 -3.41 -27.72
CA ARG A 145 -2.67 -1.96 -27.81
C ARG A 145 -2.13 -1.69 -29.21
N PRO A 146 -2.69 -0.74 -29.96
CA PRO A 146 -2.00 -0.22 -31.12
C PRO A 146 -0.75 0.49 -30.62
N GLU A 147 0.40 0.08 -31.16
CA GLU A 147 1.65 0.79 -30.99
C GLU A 147 1.56 2.13 -31.74
N ASP A 148 1.80 3.23 -31.05
CA ASP A 148 2.36 4.42 -31.70
C ASP A 148 3.54 4.95 -30.85
N PRO A 149 4.77 4.87 -31.35
CA PRO A 149 5.97 5.21 -30.62
C PRO A 149 6.31 6.68 -30.84
N ARG A 150 5.69 7.60 -30.09
CA ARG A 150 6.24 8.95 -29.86
C ARG A 150 5.60 9.60 -28.63
N LEU A 151 6.48 9.92 -27.66
CA LEU A 151 6.38 10.94 -26.60
C LEU A 151 6.36 10.41 -25.15
N GLY A 152 7.55 10.48 -24.53
CA GLY A 152 7.75 10.98 -23.17
C GLY A 152 7.05 10.25 -22.03
N GLY A 153 7.79 9.36 -21.36
CA GLY A 153 7.34 8.60 -20.19
C GLY A 153 6.63 9.43 -19.13
N LYS A 154 5.31 9.21 -19.00
CA LYS A 154 4.56 9.44 -17.77
C LYS A 154 3.87 8.14 -17.40
N ASN A 155 4.20 7.64 -16.22
CA ASN A 155 3.60 6.44 -15.66
C ASN A 155 2.07 6.65 -15.54
N PRO A 156 1.22 5.83 -16.19
CA PRO A 156 -0.23 6.05 -16.23
C PRO A 156 -0.89 6.01 -14.84
N ALA A 157 -0.28 5.31 -13.87
CA ALA A 157 -0.72 5.34 -12.48
C ALA A 157 -0.54 6.73 -11.84
N VAL A 158 0.55 7.44 -12.17
CA VAL A 158 0.80 8.80 -11.67
C VAL A 158 -0.15 9.80 -12.31
N ALA A 159 -0.47 9.63 -13.61
CA ALA A 159 -1.47 10.44 -14.28
C ALA A 159 -2.87 10.26 -13.66
N SER A 160 -3.23 9.03 -13.27
CA SER A 160 -4.51 8.74 -12.61
C SER A 160 -4.58 9.32 -11.19
N ILE A 161 -3.48 9.27 -10.42
CA ILE A 161 -3.42 9.85 -9.08
C ILE A 161 -3.47 11.38 -9.15
N CYS A 162 -2.71 12.00 -10.07
CA CYS A 162 -2.77 13.45 -10.26
C CYS A 162 -4.16 13.93 -10.68
N LYS A 163 -4.89 13.12 -11.46
CA LYS A 163 -6.27 13.41 -11.86
C LYS A 163 -7.23 13.36 -10.66
N LEU A 164 -7.15 12.33 -9.82
CA LEU A 164 -7.99 12.20 -8.62
C LEU A 164 -7.72 13.34 -7.61
N VAL A 165 -6.45 13.67 -7.37
CA VAL A 165 -6.06 14.80 -6.50
C VAL A 165 -6.55 16.13 -7.08
N PHE A 166 -6.50 16.31 -8.41
CA PHE A 166 -7.04 17.50 -9.07
C PHE A 166 -8.56 17.60 -8.89
N GLU A 167 -9.30 16.51 -9.09
CA GLU A 167 -10.76 16.48 -8.91
C GLU A 167 -11.17 16.80 -7.46
N GLU A 168 -10.45 16.29 -6.47
CA GLU A 168 -10.72 16.60 -5.06
C GLU A 168 -10.42 18.07 -4.72
N LEU A 169 -9.30 18.62 -5.21
CA LEU A 169 -8.94 20.02 -5.00
C LEU A 169 -9.93 20.97 -5.67
N MET A 170 -10.38 20.63 -6.89
CA MET A 170 -11.43 21.39 -7.58
C MET A 170 -12.76 21.32 -6.84
N GLY A 171 -13.16 20.15 -6.33
CA GLY A 171 -14.38 20.01 -5.55
C GLY A 171 -14.36 20.82 -4.24
N LYS A 172 -13.21 20.93 -3.58
CA LYS A 172 -13.04 21.83 -2.42
C LYS A 172 -13.11 23.31 -2.81
N LEU A 173 -12.51 23.67 -3.94
CA LEU A 173 -12.51 25.04 -4.46
C LEU A 173 -13.92 25.47 -4.89
N ASP A 174 -14.69 24.59 -5.52
CA ASP A 174 -16.08 24.80 -5.92
C ASP A 174 -16.99 25.04 -4.71
N ARG A 175 -16.80 24.26 -3.63
CA ARG A 175 -17.52 24.47 -2.37
C ARG A 175 -17.21 25.85 -1.76
N LEU A 176 -15.95 26.28 -1.76
CA LEU A 176 -15.57 27.60 -1.27
C LEU A 176 -16.20 28.73 -2.08
N ARG A 177 -16.37 28.54 -3.40
CA ARG A 177 -17.07 29.49 -4.29
C ARG A 177 -18.57 29.52 -3.99
N LEU A 178 -19.21 28.35 -3.86
CA LEU A 178 -20.65 28.23 -3.52
C LEU A 178 -20.97 28.83 -2.15
N GLU A 179 -20.09 28.66 -1.18
CA GLU A 179 -20.18 29.27 0.16
C GLU A 179 -19.83 30.77 0.17
N ARG A 180 -19.53 31.37 -1.00
CA ARG A 180 -19.11 32.78 -1.17
C ARG A 180 -17.90 33.18 -0.31
N LYS A 181 -17.06 32.22 0.07
CA LYS A 181 -15.83 32.45 0.86
C LYS A 181 -14.68 32.97 -0.01
N ILE A 182 -14.78 32.78 -1.33
CA ILE A 182 -13.84 33.31 -2.32
C ILE A 182 -14.61 33.95 -3.47
N ASP A 183 -14.04 35.01 -4.05
CA ASP A 183 -14.57 35.67 -5.24
C ASP A 183 -14.15 34.93 -6.53
N ASP A 184 -14.85 35.21 -7.62
CA ASP A 184 -14.65 34.54 -8.91
C ASP A 184 -13.24 34.77 -9.49
N VAL A 185 -12.62 35.91 -9.19
CA VAL A 185 -11.25 36.24 -9.65
C VAL A 185 -10.21 35.40 -8.92
N ARG A 186 -10.38 35.18 -7.60
CA ARG A 186 -9.53 34.30 -6.79
C ARG A 186 -9.75 32.84 -7.15
N TYR A 187 -10.99 32.44 -7.43
CA TYR A 187 -11.32 31.10 -7.89
C TYR A 187 -10.57 30.74 -9.18
N GLU A 188 -10.63 31.59 -10.21
CA GLU A 188 -9.94 31.31 -11.49
C GLU A 188 -8.41 31.31 -11.34
N ARG A 189 -7.84 32.19 -10.51
CA ARG A 189 -6.39 32.16 -10.21
C ARG A 189 -5.94 30.87 -9.55
N LEU A 190 -6.69 30.38 -8.56
CA LEU A 190 -6.35 29.14 -7.85
C LEU A 190 -6.49 27.92 -8.76
N LYS A 191 -7.52 27.89 -9.59
CA LYS A 191 -7.72 26.87 -10.62
C LYS A 191 -6.55 26.82 -11.60
N GLU A 192 -6.09 27.95 -12.12
CA GLU A 192 -4.91 27.99 -13.00
C GLU A 192 -3.64 27.46 -12.32
N ILE A 193 -3.43 27.78 -11.05
CA ILE A 193 -2.29 27.30 -10.26
C ILE A 193 -2.34 25.78 -10.13
N TYR A 194 -3.50 25.19 -9.82
CA TYR A 194 -3.66 23.74 -9.69
C TYR A 194 -3.43 23.02 -11.02
N VAL A 195 -3.91 23.58 -12.13
CA VAL A 195 -3.68 23.06 -13.48
C VAL A 195 -2.18 23.04 -13.83
N LYS A 196 -1.47 24.13 -13.53
CA LYS A 196 -0.01 24.24 -13.79
C LYS A 196 0.81 23.29 -12.91
N LEU A 197 0.50 23.20 -11.61
CA LEU A 197 1.24 22.37 -10.66
C LEU A 197 1.08 20.87 -10.94
N LEU A 198 -0.11 20.43 -11.30
CA LEU A 198 -0.39 19.01 -11.53
C LEU A 198 -0.11 18.58 -12.98
N GLY A 199 0.33 19.50 -13.84
CA GLY A 199 0.69 19.22 -15.23
C GLY A 199 -0.46 18.63 -16.04
N VAL A 200 -1.71 18.89 -15.60
CA VAL A 200 -2.93 18.43 -16.25
C VAL A 200 -3.22 19.40 -17.39
N LYS A 201 -2.89 19.01 -18.63
CA LYS A 201 -3.46 19.72 -19.78
C LYS A 201 -4.94 19.39 -19.81
N LEU A 202 -5.79 20.34 -19.39
CA LEU A 202 -7.22 20.25 -19.67
C LEU A 202 -7.35 20.11 -21.19
N LEU A 203 -7.87 18.96 -21.63
CA LEU A 203 -8.48 18.86 -22.94
C LEU A 203 -9.55 19.96 -22.96
N LYS A 204 -9.37 20.94 -23.86
CA LYS A 204 -10.48 21.77 -24.32
C LYS A 204 -11.60 20.82 -24.72
N ILE A 205 -12.71 20.89 -24.01
CA ILE A 205 -13.98 20.40 -24.52
C ILE A 205 -14.66 21.68 -25.02
N ASP A 206 -14.88 21.72 -26.33
CA ASP A 206 -15.68 22.74 -27.02
C ASP A 206 -17.12 22.77 -26.49
#